data_AF-A0A960MSJ1-F1
#
_entry.id   AF-A0A960MSJ1-F1
#
_cell.length_a   1.000
_cell.length_b   1.000
_cell.length_c   1.000
_cell.angle_alpha   90.00
_cell.angle_beta   90.00
_cell.angle_gamma   90.00
#
_symmetry.space_group_name_H-M   'P 1'
#
loop_
_entity.id
_entity.type
_entity.pdbx_description
1 polymer ?
#
loop_
_entity_poly.entity_id
_entity_poly.type
_entity_poly.pdbx_seq_one_letter_code
_entity_poly.pdbx_strand_id
1 'polypeptide(L)'
;MTGLRPFVALLPIACLPVALATITGCTTPVVSPSALTLAQKRVAQEVGTPPKEGTLIIVDYTKPSSEKRMSVIDLKSGRGKMNSLVAHGVNSGLLYATTFSDKVGSEMSSLGLY
;
A
#
# COMPACT_ATOMS: atom_id res chain seq x y z
N MET A 1 20.50 -52.23 -54.37
CA MET A 1 21.31 -52.43 -53.16
C MET A 1 22.20 -51.21 -52.98
N THR A 2 22.36 -50.74 -51.74
CA THR A 2 23.04 -49.50 -51.29
C THR A 2 22.21 -48.23 -51.48
N GLY A 3 21.98 -47.36 -50.49
CA GLY A 3 22.42 -47.35 -49.10
C GLY A 3 21.60 -46.33 -48.30
N LEU A 4 21.15 -46.78 -47.14
CA LEU A 4 20.55 -45.99 -46.06
C LEU A 4 21.58 -44.97 -45.55
N ARG A 5 21.19 -43.70 -45.39
CA ARG A 5 21.86 -42.77 -44.46
C ARG A 5 20.81 -42.01 -43.64
N PRO A 6 20.92 -42.03 -42.30
CA PRO A 6 20.01 -41.34 -41.41
C PRO A 6 20.45 -39.88 -41.29
N PHE A 7 19.53 -38.93 -41.47
CA PHE A 7 19.78 -37.56 -41.05
C PHE A 7 19.02 -37.30 -39.76
N VAL A 8 19.69 -37.63 -38.65
CA VAL A 8 19.37 -37.14 -37.32
C VAL A 8 19.61 -35.63 -37.32
N ALA A 9 18.55 -34.84 -37.38
CA ALA A 9 18.59 -33.42 -37.06
C ALA A 9 18.18 -33.26 -35.60
N LEU A 10 19.18 -33.36 -34.73
CA LEU A 10 19.09 -32.98 -33.33
C LEU A 10 18.97 -31.44 -33.29
N LEU A 11 17.77 -30.92 -33.08
CA LEU A 11 17.56 -29.49 -32.84
C LEU A 11 18.32 -29.10 -31.56
N PRO A 12 19.22 -28.11 -31.60
CA PRO A 12 19.88 -27.64 -30.41
C PRO A 12 18.83 -26.99 -29.51
N ILE A 13 18.74 -27.50 -28.28
CA ILE A 13 18.05 -26.86 -27.16
C ILE A 13 18.77 -25.52 -26.95
N ALA A 14 18.27 -24.48 -27.61
CA ALA A 14 18.66 -23.12 -27.35
C ALA A 14 18.08 -22.76 -25.99
N CYS A 15 18.93 -23.01 -24.99
CA CYS A 15 18.97 -22.35 -23.70
C CYS A 15 18.79 -20.84 -23.92
N LEU A 16 17.54 -20.38 -23.91
CA LEU A 16 17.27 -18.96 -23.77
C LEU A 16 17.49 -18.63 -22.29
N PRO A 17 18.35 -17.66 -21.98
CA PRO A 17 18.71 -17.34 -20.63
C PRO A 17 17.46 -16.89 -19.90
N VAL A 18 17.31 -17.42 -18.69
CA VAL A 18 16.62 -16.80 -17.55
C VAL A 18 16.46 -15.31 -17.82
N ALA A 19 15.26 -14.90 -18.21
CA ALA A 19 14.90 -13.50 -18.16
C ALA A 19 15.01 -13.17 -16.67
N LEU A 20 16.14 -12.56 -16.33
CA LEU A 20 16.35 -11.79 -15.13
C LEU A 20 15.26 -10.73 -15.17
N ALA A 21 14.06 -11.11 -14.73
CA ALA A 21 13.06 -10.18 -14.28
C ALA A 21 13.78 -9.41 -13.20
N THR A 22 14.28 -8.25 -13.61
CA THR A 22 14.94 -7.29 -12.76
C THR A 22 14.13 -7.28 -11.48
N ILE A 23 14.80 -7.57 -10.38
CA ILE A 23 14.35 -7.23 -9.04
C ILE A 23 14.36 -5.69 -9.00
N THR A 24 13.52 -5.07 -9.84
CA THR A 24 12.98 -3.76 -9.59
C THR A 24 12.20 -4.00 -8.33
N GLY A 25 12.82 -3.59 -7.22
CA GLY A 25 12.35 -3.84 -5.88
C GLY A 25 10.85 -3.68 -5.88
N CYS A 26 10.17 -4.74 -5.45
CA CYS A 26 8.78 -4.68 -5.09
C CYS A 26 8.69 -3.68 -3.93
N THR A 27 8.73 -2.39 -4.25
CA THR A 27 8.33 -1.33 -3.34
C THR A 27 6.84 -1.53 -3.26
N THR A 28 6.45 -2.49 -2.44
CA THR A 28 5.07 -2.67 -2.04
C THR A 28 4.59 -1.28 -1.64
N PRO A 29 3.50 -0.78 -2.23
CA PRO A 29 2.95 0.47 -1.77
C PRO A 29 2.65 0.26 -0.29
N VAL A 30 3.34 1.06 0.52
CA VAL A 30 3.25 1.08 1.99
C VAL A 30 1.78 1.22 2.44
N VAL A 31 0.91 1.73 1.56
CA VAL A 31 -0.52 1.95 1.71
C VAL A 31 -1.29 1.24 0.60
N SER A 32 -2.48 0.72 0.88
CA SER A 32 -3.33 0.15 -0.16
C SER A 32 -3.75 1.23 -1.18
N PRO A 33 -3.78 0.91 -2.49
CA PRO A 33 -4.17 1.88 -3.52
C PRO A 33 -5.57 2.47 -3.30
N SER A 34 -6.50 1.67 -2.78
CA SER A 34 -7.86 2.10 -2.45
C SER A 34 -7.89 3.10 -1.30
N ALA A 35 -7.14 2.88 -0.22
CA ALA A 35 -7.07 3.81 0.91
C ALA A 35 -6.42 5.13 0.50
N LEU A 36 -5.38 5.09 -0.33
CA LEU A 36 -4.75 6.30 -0.85
C LEU A 36 -5.73 7.12 -1.70
N THR A 37 -6.46 6.47 -2.62
CA THR A 37 -7.46 7.12 -3.47
C THR A 37 -8.58 7.75 -2.64
N LEU A 38 -9.06 7.03 -1.62
CA LEU A 38 -10.08 7.54 -0.71
C LEU A 38 -9.58 8.75 0.09
N ALA A 39 -8.36 8.68 0.62
CA ALA A 39 -7.74 9.78 1.35
C ALA A 39 -7.60 11.03 0.47
N GLN A 40 -7.06 10.89 -0.74
CA GLN A 40 -6.94 12.00 -1.70
C GLN A 40 -8.29 12.62 -2.04
N LYS A 41 -9.33 11.80 -2.24
CA LYS A 41 -10.70 12.28 -2.50
C LYS A 41 -11.25 13.07 -1.31
N ARG A 42 -11.06 12.58 -0.07
CA ARG A 42 -11.50 13.28 1.14
C ARG A 42 -10.80 14.61 1.33
N VAL A 43 -9.47 14.63 1.17
CA VAL A 43 -8.68 15.88 1.21
C VAL A 43 -9.22 16.86 0.17
N ALA A 44 -9.53 16.39 -1.03
CA ALA A 44 -10.06 17.24 -2.08
C ALA A 44 -11.45 17.83 -1.76
N GLN A 45 -12.27 17.08 -1.03
CA GLN A 45 -13.62 17.51 -0.63
C GLN A 45 -13.61 18.47 0.57
N GLU A 46 -12.69 18.30 1.51
CA GLU A 46 -12.66 19.08 2.76
C GLU A 46 -11.72 20.29 2.69
N VAL A 47 -10.57 20.14 2.03
CA VAL A 47 -9.50 21.17 1.94
C VAL A 47 -9.42 21.81 0.55
N GLY A 48 -9.97 21.15 -0.48
CA GLY A 48 -9.91 21.61 -1.86
C GLY A 48 -8.67 21.09 -2.60
N THR A 49 -7.64 21.90 -2.79
CA THR A 49 -6.41 21.42 -3.44
C THR A 49 -5.41 20.95 -2.39
N PRO A 50 -5.05 19.65 -2.33
CA PRO A 50 -4.03 19.17 -1.40
C PRO A 50 -2.70 19.90 -1.67
N PRO A 51 -1.90 20.20 -0.62
CA PRO A 51 -0.61 20.82 -0.81
C PRO A 51 0.30 19.95 -1.68
N LYS A 52 1.04 20.58 -2.59
CA LYS A 52 1.95 19.89 -3.52
C LYS A 52 3.17 19.28 -2.83
N GLU A 53 3.48 19.75 -1.64
CA GLU A 53 4.62 19.31 -0.83
C GLU A 53 4.16 19.02 0.60
N GLY A 54 4.93 18.20 1.31
CA GLY A 54 4.63 17.81 2.69
C GLY A 54 4.45 16.31 2.84
N THR A 55 3.84 15.93 3.97
CA THR A 55 3.66 14.54 4.37
C THR A 55 2.19 14.27 4.63
N LEU A 56 1.64 13.24 3.99
CA LEU A 56 0.28 12.74 4.23
C LEU A 56 0.35 11.52 5.14
N ILE A 57 -0.41 11.53 6.23
CA ILE A 57 -0.51 10.38 7.14
C ILE A 57 -1.90 9.77 6.97
N ILE A 58 -1.94 8.47 6.75
CA ILE A 58 -3.19 7.72 6.60
C ILE A 58 -3.24 6.66 7.70
N VAL A 59 -4.36 6.59 8.42
CA VAL A 59 -4.64 5.56 9.41
C VAL A 59 -5.80 4.70 8.92
N ASP A 60 -5.54 3.41 8.71
CA ASP A 60 -6.53 2.43 8.25
C ASP A 60 -7.18 1.72 9.45
N TYR A 61 -8.33 2.22 9.90
CA TYR A 61 -9.07 1.62 11.01
C TYR A 61 -9.78 0.30 10.67
N THR A 62 -9.75 -0.16 9.42
CA THR A 62 -10.23 -1.51 9.08
C THR A 62 -9.30 -2.61 9.63
N LYS A 63 -8.08 -2.23 10.01
CA LYS A 63 -7.09 -3.11 10.63
C LYS A 63 -7.12 -3.05 12.16
N PRO A 64 -6.80 -4.18 12.83
CA PRO A 64 -6.74 -4.20 14.29
C PRO A 64 -5.60 -3.31 14.83
N SER A 65 -5.72 -2.89 16.09
CA SER A 65 -4.72 -2.07 16.79
C SER A 65 -3.39 -2.80 17.02
N SER A 66 -3.39 -4.12 16.92
CA SER A 66 -2.19 -4.98 16.98
C SER A 66 -1.35 -4.97 15.70
N GLU A 67 -1.85 -4.39 14.60
CA GLU A 67 -1.17 -4.37 13.31
C GLU A 67 -0.75 -2.95 12.89
N LYS A 68 0.31 -2.87 12.07
CA LYS A 68 0.76 -1.60 11.51
C LYS A 68 -0.29 -1.07 10.54
N ARG A 69 -0.96 0.00 10.94
CA ARG A 69 -2.10 0.59 10.22
C ARG A 69 -1.97 2.09 9.99
N MET A 70 -0.91 2.72 10.49
CA MET A 70 -0.57 4.09 10.13
C MET A 70 0.54 4.07 9.09
N SER A 71 0.33 4.85 8.04
CA SER A 71 1.28 5.00 6.95
C SER A 71 1.59 6.46 6.71
N VAL A 72 2.87 6.74 6.51
CA VAL A 72 3.39 8.09 6.23
C VAL A 72 3.79 8.14 4.76
N ILE A 73 3.24 9.09 4.01
CA ILE A 73 3.46 9.26 2.57
C ILE A 73 4.08 10.62 2.30
N ASP A 74 5.13 10.63 1.49
CA ASP A 74 5.69 11.85 0.93
C ASP A 74 4.82 12.35 -0.23
N LEU A 75 4.25 13.55 -0.13
CA LEU A 75 3.38 14.09 -1.20
C LEU A 75 4.17 14.50 -2.45
N LYS A 76 5.44 14.90 -2.30
CA LYS A 76 6.29 15.33 -3.41
C LYS A 76 6.69 14.15 -4.30
N SER A 77 7.04 13.02 -3.68
CA SER A 77 7.43 11.81 -4.41
C SER A 77 6.31 10.79 -4.60
N GLY A 78 5.18 10.94 -3.90
CA GLY A 78 4.07 9.98 -3.92
C GLY A 78 4.42 8.62 -3.28
N ARG A 79 5.55 8.52 -2.58
CA ARG A 79 6.05 7.26 -2.01
C ARG A 79 5.81 7.19 -0.51
N GLY A 80 5.50 5.99 -0.03
CA GLY A 80 5.43 5.72 1.40
C GLY A 80 6.81 5.74 2.05
N LYS A 81 6.93 6.47 3.16
CA LYS A 81 8.14 6.55 3.98
C LYS A 81 8.19 5.44 5.04
N MET A 82 7.09 5.21 5.75
CA MET A 82 7.06 4.26 6.87
C MET A 82 5.66 3.78 7.23
N ASN A 83 5.61 2.64 7.95
CA ASN A 83 4.42 2.08 8.59
C ASN A 83 4.65 1.87 10.09
N SER A 84 3.66 2.23 10.92
CA SER A 84 3.72 2.07 12.37
C SER A 84 2.40 1.58 12.98
N LEU A 85 2.49 1.17 14.24
CA LEU A 85 1.36 0.93 15.14
C LEU A 85 0.80 2.27 15.63
N VAL A 86 -0.52 2.35 15.79
CA VAL A 86 -1.22 3.54 16.29
C VAL A 86 -2.36 3.14 17.23
N ALA A 87 -2.39 3.76 18.41
CA ALA A 87 -3.48 3.64 19.36
C ALA A 87 -4.76 4.35 18.86
N HIS A 88 -5.92 3.93 19.35
CA HIS A 88 -7.19 4.62 19.17
C HIS A 88 -7.78 4.99 20.54
N GLY A 89 -8.81 5.85 20.55
CA GLY A 89 -9.52 6.22 21.77
C GLY A 89 -10.10 5.00 22.49
N VAL A 90 -10.12 5.03 23.82
CA VAL A 90 -10.58 3.90 24.65
C VAL A 90 -12.04 3.52 24.38
N ASN A 91 -12.86 4.50 24.00
CA ASN A 91 -14.27 4.29 23.68
C ASN A 91 -14.52 3.99 22.19
N SER A 92 -13.47 3.87 21.37
CA SER A 92 -13.58 3.48 19.96
C SER A 92 -13.65 1.98 19.73
N GLY A 93 -13.30 1.18 20.74
CA GLY A 93 -13.29 -0.27 20.68
C GLY A 93 -12.04 -0.86 21.35
N LEU A 94 -11.88 -2.17 21.25
CA LEU A 94 -10.76 -2.90 21.85
C LEU A 94 -9.69 -3.22 20.80
N LEU A 95 -9.85 -4.34 20.09
CA LEU A 95 -8.92 -4.74 19.04
C LEU A 95 -9.16 -3.91 17.77
N TYR A 96 -10.42 -3.65 17.43
CA TYR A 96 -10.82 -2.84 16.27
C TYR A 96 -11.45 -1.54 16.72
N ALA A 97 -11.19 -0.45 15.99
CA ALA A 97 -11.94 0.79 16.18
C ALA A 97 -13.25 0.69 15.39
N THR A 98 -14.37 0.50 16.08
CA THR A 98 -15.70 0.37 15.48
C THR A 98 -16.56 1.60 15.68
N THR A 99 -16.25 2.42 16.69
CA THR A 99 -16.99 3.64 17.04
C THR A 99 -16.09 4.87 16.99
N PHE A 100 -16.63 5.98 16.49
CA PHE A 100 -15.89 7.23 16.32
C PHE A 100 -16.77 8.42 16.71
N SER A 101 -16.16 9.49 17.20
CA SER A 101 -16.89 10.71 17.57
C SER A 101 -15.98 11.95 17.52
N ASP A 102 -16.56 13.07 17.10
CA ASP A 102 -15.93 14.39 17.15
C ASP A 102 -16.37 15.21 18.38
N LYS A 103 -17.15 14.60 19.29
CA LYS A 103 -17.61 15.27 20.51
C LYS A 103 -16.48 15.33 21.54
N VAL A 104 -16.27 16.53 22.10
CA VAL A 104 -15.33 16.76 23.21
C VAL A 104 -15.70 15.86 24.40
N GLY A 105 -14.72 15.20 24.98
CA GLY A 105 -14.90 14.29 26.12
C GLY A 105 -15.48 12.91 25.77
N SER A 106 -15.64 12.57 24.49
CA SER A 106 -16.09 11.23 24.09
C SER A 106 -15.06 10.12 24.31
N GLU A 107 -13.77 10.49 24.38
CA GLU A 107 -12.62 9.57 24.41
C GLU A 107 -12.60 8.57 23.23
N MET A 108 -13.22 8.96 22.12
CA MET A 108 -13.22 8.21 20.87
C MET A 108 -12.23 8.86 19.90
N SER A 109 -11.65 8.03 19.03
CA SER A 109 -10.99 8.50 17.82
C SER A 109 -12.01 9.16 16.89
N SER A 110 -11.50 10.05 16.06
CA SER A 110 -12.26 10.72 14.99
C SER A 110 -11.88 10.16 13.61
N LEU A 111 -12.81 10.27 12.66
CA LEU A 111 -12.61 9.94 11.24
C LEU A 111 -12.24 11.15 10.37
N GLY A 112 -12.17 12.35 10.97
CA GLY A 112 -11.90 13.60 10.28
C GLY A 112 -10.48 13.73 9.74
N LEU A 113 -10.24 14.83 9.03
CA LEU A 113 -8.95 15.23 8.48
C LEU A 113 -8.35 16.36 9.33
N TYR A 114 -7.04 16.28 9.57
CA TYR A 114 -6.27 17.16 10.45
C TYR A 114 -5.01 17.70 9.76
#